data_AF-A0A8J2HZK6-F1
#
_entry.id   AF-A0A8J2HZK6-F1
#
_cell.length_a   1.000
_cell.length_b   1.000
_cell.length_c   1.000
_cell.angle_alpha   90.00
_cell.angle_beta   90.00
_cell.angle_gamma   90.00
#
_symmetry.space_group_name_H-M   'P 1'
#
loop_
_entity.id
_entity.type
_entity.pdbx_description
1 polymer ?
#
loop_
_entity_poly.entity_id
_entity_poly.type
_entity_poly.pdbx_seq_one_letter_code
_entity_poly.pdbx_strand_id
1 'polypeptide(L)'
;MSTRTEASANMSIASETALEEPNKPMMPPSSHCLTLQVDFAWSKFRNTIASKGPDGQLTPLYIQHFRPTKPQLRFERANDHNTIAKGTIHSFSISGDCIIHGQELILKPLKRWKTEYNYLSHALDGTPVSWIANSSLKVWDYVCVNSITQEPIAKFSVNLWALKQVGNFYFEKRENGVPESLRDEVVITGLTLLYVMTMRMNNPVHLLGAAFAKPGKAEGDGAQATVLQDVRETNGKLKST
;
A
#
# COMPACT_ATOMS: atom_id res chain seq x y z
N MET A 1 11.77 47.41 -66.03
CA MET A 1 11.67 45.96 -65.71
C MET A 1 11.51 45.88 -64.20
N SER A 2 10.28 45.91 -63.69
CA SER A 2 9.37 44.77 -63.47
C SER A 2 9.85 43.83 -62.35
N THR A 3 9.13 43.94 -61.22
CA THR A 3 8.67 42.91 -60.25
C THR A 3 9.73 42.17 -59.43
N ARG A 4 9.58 41.87 -58.13
CA ARG A 4 8.42 41.38 -57.33
C ARG A 4 8.83 41.45 -55.83
N THR A 5 8.07 42.07 -54.90
CA THR A 5 7.12 41.46 -53.91
C THR A 5 7.73 40.25 -53.16
N GLU A 6 7.83 40.14 -51.82
CA GLU A 6 6.81 40.13 -50.74
C GLU A 6 7.51 40.30 -49.36
N ALA A 7 7.09 41.25 -48.50
CA ALA A 7 6.21 41.06 -47.34
C ALA A 7 6.73 40.09 -46.26
N SER A 8 7.39 40.63 -45.23
CA SER A 8 7.60 39.97 -43.93
C SER A 8 6.48 40.40 -42.99
N ALA A 9 5.59 39.46 -42.66
CA ALA A 9 4.47 39.65 -41.75
C ALA A 9 4.62 38.72 -40.53
N ASN A 10 4.46 39.34 -39.35
CA ASN A 10 3.87 38.80 -38.13
C ASN A 10 4.38 37.46 -37.58
N MET A 11 5.26 37.51 -36.56
CA MET A 11 5.24 36.50 -35.49
C MET A 11 4.43 37.06 -34.31
N SER A 12 3.20 36.57 -34.20
CA SER A 12 2.33 36.71 -33.04
C SER A 12 2.71 35.69 -31.96
N ILE A 13 2.63 36.18 -30.74
CA ILE A 13 2.65 35.49 -29.44
C ILE A 13 1.67 34.31 -29.42
N ALA A 14 2.11 33.18 -28.86
CA ALA A 14 1.26 32.31 -28.05
C ALA A 14 2.14 31.44 -27.14
N SER A 15 2.13 31.78 -25.85
CA SER A 15 2.60 30.94 -24.75
C SER A 15 1.72 29.69 -24.67
N GLU A 16 2.30 28.52 -24.88
CA GLU A 16 1.59 27.25 -24.70
C GLU A 16 1.85 26.71 -23.29
N THR A 17 0.85 26.93 -22.45
CA THR A 17 0.70 26.42 -21.10
C THR A 17 0.64 24.89 -21.17
N ALA A 18 1.72 24.21 -20.79
CA ALA A 18 1.73 22.75 -20.67
C ALA A 18 0.84 22.33 -19.49
N LEU A 19 -0.34 21.81 -19.80
CA LEU A 19 -1.21 21.09 -18.86
C LEU A 19 -0.57 19.72 -18.59
N GLU A 20 -0.30 19.41 -17.32
CA GLU A 20 0.11 18.07 -16.86
C GLU A 20 -0.98 17.04 -17.18
N GLU A 21 -0.64 15.99 -17.94
CA GLU A 21 -1.49 14.81 -18.09
C GLU A 21 -1.43 13.92 -16.84
N PRO A 22 -2.58 13.56 -16.24
CA PRO A 22 -2.63 12.53 -15.20
C PRO A 22 -2.79 11.15 -15.85
N ASN A 23 -1.91 10.22 -15.48
CA ASN A 23 -1.82 8.81 -15.91
C ASN A 23 -0.94 8.53 -17.13
N LYS A 24 0.39 8.57 -16.93
CA LYS A 24 1.25 7.66 -17.67
C LYS A 24 1.18 6.27 -17.03
N PRO A 25 0.73 5.22 -17.73
CA PRO A 25 0.91 3.86 -17.25
C PRO A 25 2.41 3.60 -17.12
N MET A 26 2.86 3.35 -15.89
CA MET A 26 4.25 3.04 -15.61
C MET A 26 4.62 1.76 -16.36
N MET A 27 5.58 1.91 -17.28
CA MET A 27 6.07 0.87 -18.18
C MET A 27 6.55 -0.36 -17.36
N PRO A 28 6.37 -1.60 -17.86
CA PRO A 28 6.97 -2.75 -17.19
C PRO A 28 8.49 -2.57 -17.09
N PRO A 29 9.11 -2.87 -15.93
CA PRO A 29 10.56 -2.77 -15.81
C PRO A 29 11.21 -3.70 -16.83
N SER A 30 12.27 -3.20 -17.47
CA SER A 30 13.03 -3.93 -18.48
C SER A 30 13.45 -5.33 -17.99
N SER A 31 13.62 -6.29 -18.91
CA SER A 31 13.99 -7.71 -18.67
C SER A 31 15.31 -7.94 -17.91
N HIS A 32 15.88 -6.91 -17.29
CA HIS A 32 17.14 -6.92 -16.56
C HIS A 32 16.99 -6.65 -15.06
N CYS A 33 15.79 -6.34 -14.58
CA CYS A 33 15.50 -6.01 -13.18
C CYS A 33 15.24 -7.25 -12.33
N LEU A 34 15.59 -7.21 -11.03
CA LEU A 34 15.31 -8.34 -10.13
C LEU A 34 13.79 -8.54 -10.01
N THR A 35 13.33 -9.73 -10.37
CA THR A 35 11.92 -10.12 -10.28
C THR A 35 11.78 -11.29 -9.33
N LEU A 36 10.90 -11.16 -8.33
CA LEU A 36 10.54 -12.25 -7.44
C LEU A 36 9.10 -12.68 -7.69
N GLN A 37 8.88 -13.94 -7.99
CA GLN A 37 7.56 -14.51 -8.18
C GLN A 37 6.99 -14.97 -6.83
N VAL A 38 5.72 -14.65 -6.59
CA VAL A 38 4.95 -15.07 -5.42
C VAL A 38 3.91 -16.09 -5.84
N ASP A 39 4.13 -17.34 -5.44
CA ASP A 39 3.18 -18.43 -5.64
C ASP A 39 2.45 -18.74 -4.34
N PHE A 40 1.13 -18.94 -4.41
CA PHE A 40 0.34 -19.33 -3.26
C PHE A 40 -0.02 -20.81 -3.32
N ALA A 41 0.33 -21.52 -2.26
CA ALA A 41 -0.07 -22.90 -2.05
C ALA A 41 -1.30 -22.93 -1.14
N TRP A 42 -2.50 -22.84 -1.73
CA TRP A 42 -3.80 -22.89 -1.03
C TRP A 42 -3.91 -24.07 -0.06
N SER A 43 -3.43 -25.25 -0.45
CA SER A 43 -3.47 -26.46 0.39
C SER A 43 -2.60 -26.39 1.65
N LYS A 44 -1.70 -25.42 1.74
CA LYS A 44 -0.71 -25.29 2.83
C LYS A 44 -0.75 -23.92 3.50
N PHE A 45 -1.68 -23.04 3.13
CA PHE A 45 -1.78 -21.65 3.60
C PHE A 45 -0.42 -20.94 3.67
N ARG A 46 0.38 -21.08 2.60
CA ARG A 46 1.71 -20.50 2.52
C ARG A 46 1.96 -19.88 1.14
N ASN A 47 2.68 -18.78 1.11
CA ASN A 47 3.29 -18.24 -0.09
C ASN A 47 4.73 -18.74 -0.19
N THR A 48 5.15 -19.12 -1.39
CA THR A 48 6.54 -19.34 -1.75
C THR A 48 6.98 -18.16 -2.61
N ILE A 49 8.10 -17.53 -2.26
CA ILE A 49 8.67 -16.41 -3.00
C ILE A 49 10.00 -16.87 -3.59
N ALA A 50 10.12 -16.79 -4.91
CA ALA A 50 11.29 -17.26 -5.65
C ALA A 50 11.87 -16.17 -6.55
N SER A 51 13.20 -16.07 -6.63
CA SER A 51 13.88 -15.26 -7.64
C SER A 51 13.69 -15.88 -9.01
N LYS A 52 13.39 -15.06 -10.02
CA LYS A 52 13.26 -15.49 -11.41
C LYS A 52 14.55 -15.19 -12.15
N GLY A 53 15.29 -16.24 -12.51
CA GLY A 53 16.51 -16.14 -13.30
C GLY A 53 16.25 -15.79 -14.77
N PRO A 54 17.30 -15.45 -15.54
CA PRO A 54 17.20 -15.10 -16.96
C PRO A 54 16.56 -16.20 -17.81
N ASP A 55 16.84 -17.46 -17.48
CA ASP A 55 16.35 -18.65 -18.20
C ASP A 55 14.93 -19.07 -17.74
N GLY A 56 14.29 -18.27 -16.88
CA GLY A 56 13.00 -18.59 -16.29
C GLY A 56 13.05 -19.59 -15.14
N GLN A 57 14.23 -20.06 -14.74
CA GLN A 57 14.39 -20.88 -13.53
C GLN A 57 13.99 -20.09 -12.28
N LEU A 58 13.26 -20.74 -11.38
CA LEU A 58 12.79 -20.17 -10.13
C LEU A 58 13.62 -20.71 -8.97
N THR A 59 14.32 -19.82 -8.27
CA THR A 59 15.11 -20.14 -7.08
C THR A 59 14.36 -19.68 -5.82
N PRO A 60 13.81 -20.59 -5.00
CA PRO A 60 13.09 -20.22 -3.79
C PRO A 60 13.98 -19.43 -2.81
N LEU A 61 13.49 -18.29 -2.34
CA LEU A 61 14.17 -17.44 -1.36
C LEU A 61 13.46 -17.43 -0.01
N TYR A 62 12.12 -17.36 -0.03
CA TYR A 62 11.32 -17.22 1.17
C TYR A 62 10.10 -18.13 1.17
N ILE A 63 9.68 -18.49 2.37
CA ILE A 63 8.40 -19.12 2.64
C ILE A 63 7.66 -18.25 3.64
N GLN A 64 6.49 -17.74 3.24
CA GLN A 64 5.62 -17.01 4.13
C GLN A 64 4.45 -17.90 4.54
N HIS A 65 4.35 -18.15 5.83
CA HIS A 65 3.24 -18.87 6.43
C HIS A 65 2.14 -17.90 6.83
N PHE A 66 0.90 -18.25 6.54
CA PHE A 66 -0.29 -17.57 7.05
C PHE A 66 -1.17 -18.58 7.77
N ARG A 67 -1.76 -18.16 8.89
CA ARG A 67 -2.76 -18.94 9.60
C ARG A 67 -4.05 -18.13 9.57
N PRO A 68 -5.12 -18.60 8.91
CA PRO A 68 -6.39 -17.84 8.82
C PRO A 68 -6.97 -17.43 10.18
N THR A 69 -6.68 -18.20 11.23
CA THR A 69 -7.16 -17.96 12.59
C THR A 69 -6.25 -17.06 13.43
N LYS A 70 -5.05 -16.70 12.94
CA LYS A 70 -4.12 -15.83 13.68
C LYS A 70 -3.76 -14.61 12.84
N PRO A 71 -3.69 -13.42 13.45
CA PRO A 71 -3.29 -12.19 12.77
C PRO A 71 -1.79 -12.15 12.38
N GLN A 72 -1.09 -13.28 12.38
CA GLN A 72 0.37 -13.32 12.27
C GLN A 72 0.81 -14.00 10.97
N LEU A 73 1.68 -13.31 10.25
CA LEU A 73 2.48 -13.79 9.14
C LEU A 73 3.85 -14.18 9.68
N ARG A 74 4.39 -15.32 9.25
CA ARG A 74 5.74 -15.74 9.59
C ARG A 74 6.54 -15.94 8.31
N PHE A 75 7.73 -15.38 8.25
CA PHE A 75 8.61 -15.44 7.09
C PHE A 75 9.85 -16.24 7.44
N GLU A 76 10.12 -17.26 6.64
CA GLU A 76 11.26 -18.14 6.76
C GLU A 76 12.10 -18.06 5.48
N ARG A 77 13.41 -18.25 5.60
CA ARG A 77 14.27 -18.50 4.45
C ARG A 77 13.98 -19.89 3.86
N ALA A 78 14.07 -20.02 2.54
CA ALA A 78 13.76 -21.28 1.88
C ALA A 78 14.87 -22.34 2.00
N ASN A 79 16.12 -21.95 2.25
CA ASN A 79 17.26 -22.85 2.31
C ASN A 79 17.42 -23.54 3.67
N ASP A 80 17.24 -22.82 4.77
CA ASP A 80 17.51 -23.29 6.13
C ASP A 80 16.27 -23.28 7.04
N HIS A 81 15.13 -22.77 6.56
CA HIS A 81 13.88 -22.62 7.31
C HIS A 81 13.98 -21.74 8.56
N ASN A 82 15.04 -20.93 8.67
CA ASN A 82 15.17 -19.99 9.77
C ASN A 82 14.16 -18.85 9.63
N THR A 83 13.48 -18.54 10.73
CA THR A 83 12.54 -17.42 10.77
C THR A 83 13.30 -16.10 10.76
N ILE A 84 13.11 -15.31 9.71
CA ILE A 84 13.76 -14.01 9.54
C ILE A 84 12.85 -12.85 9.94
N ALA A 85 11.53 -13.05 9.84
CA ALA A 85 10.59 -11.99 10.14
C ALA A 85 9.21 -12.48 10.54
N LYS A 86 8.46 -11.56 11.16
CA LYS A 86 7.05 -11.71 11.51
C LYS A 86 6.30 -10.46 11.07
N GLY A 87 5.12 -10.64 10.49
CA GLY A 87 4.17 -9.56 10.24
C GLY A 87 2.93 -9.76 11.11
N THR A 88 2.35 -8.68 11.63
CA THR A 88 1.13 -8.68 12.43
C THR A 88 0.09 -7.80 11.77
N ILE A 89 -1.10 -8.37 11.56
CA ILE A 89 -2.25 -7.74 10.91
C ILE A 89 -3.31 -7.48 11.99
N HIS A 90 -3.64 -6.23 12.23
CA HIS A 90 -4.64 -5.91 13.24
C HIS A 90 -6.06 -6.06 12.69
N SER A 91 -6.98 -6.60 13.49
CA SER A 91 -8.39 -6.71 13.08
C SER A 91 -9.12 -5.36 13.09
N PHE A 92 -8.69 -4.42 13.96
CA PHE A 92 -9.37 -3.14 14.17
C PHE A 92 -8.55 -1.91 13.77
N SER A 93 -7.26 -2.08 13.49
CA SER A 93 -6.38 -1.02 12.98
C SER A 93 -6.04 -1.31 11.53
N ILE A 94 -5.91 -0.25 10.73
CA ILE A 94 -5.39 -0.36 9.36
C ILE A 94 -3.85 -0.34 9.33
N SER A 95 -3.17 -0.19 10.46
CA SER A 95 -1.71 -0.36 10.55
C SER A 95 -1.30 -1.83 10.45
N GLY A 96 -0.03 -2.07 10.08
CA GLY A 96 0.60 -3.38 10.17
C GLY A 96 1.95 -3.27 10.88
N ASP A 97 2.29 -4.27 11.68
CA ASP A 97 3.59 -4.30 12.38
C ASP A 97 4.46 -5.40 11.80
N CYS A 98 5.74 -5.14 11.65
CA CYS A 98 6.74 -6.07 11.17
C CYS A 98 7.90 -6.14 12.17
N ILE A 99 8.41 -7.34 12.42
CA ILE A 99 9.69 -7.55 13.09
C ILE A 99 10.59 -8.25 12.08
N ILE A 100 11.65 -7.58 11.64
CA ILE A 100 12.57 -8.06 10.60
C ILE A 100 13.96 -8.13 11.20
N HIS A 101 14.57 -9.32 11.23
CA HIS A 101 15.88 -9.54 11.86
C HIS A 101 15.97 -8.98 13.30
N GLY A 102 14.86 -9.04 14.05
CA GLY A 102 14.76 -8.51 15.42
C GLY A 102 14.47 -7.01 15.53
N GLN A 103 14.44 -6.27 14.41
CA GLN A 103 14.10 -4.85 14.40
C GLN A 103 12.62 -4.63 14.11
N GLU A 104 11.97 -3.80 14.93
CA GLU A 104 10.57 -3.45 14.77
C GLU A 104 10.38 -2.36 13.72
N LEU A 105 9.33 -2.51 12.90
CA LEU A 105 8.95 -1.61 11.83
C LEU A 105 7.43 -1.54 11.78
N ILE A 106 6.88 -0.34 11.83
CA ILE A 106 5.42 -0.11 11.85
C ILE A 106 5.02 0.54 10.53
N LEU A 107 4.14 -0.14 9.77
CA LEU A 107 3.48 0.39 8.59
C LEU A 107 2.33 1.30 9.02
N LYS A 108 2.56 2.61 8.94
CA LYS A 108 1.58 3.61 9.35
C LYS A 108 0.75 4.09 8.15
N PRO A 109 -0.59 4.12 8.26
CA PRO A 109 -1.45 4.65 7.21
C PRO A 109 -1.33 6.19 7.15
N LEU A 110 -1.07 6.76 5.99
CA LEU A 110 -1.00 8.22 5.82
C LEU A 110 -2.38 8.87 5.68
N LYS A 111 -3.32 8.19 5.01
CA LYS A 111 -4.70 8.66 4.83
C LYS A 111 -5.68 7.52 4.99
N ARG A 112 -6.88 7.80 5.51
CA ARG A 112 -7.94 6.77 5.67
C ARG A 112 -8.52 6.29 4.33
N TRP A 113 -8.53 7.16 3.32
CA TRP A 113 -9.16 6.92 2.01
C TRP A 113 -8.18 6.63 0.88
N LYS A 114 -6.92 7.06 0.99
CA LYS A 114 -5.86 6.71 0.05
C LYS A 114 -4.96 5.69 0.72
N THR A 115 -4.79 4.54 0.07
CA THR A 115 -4.09 3.40 0.64
C THR A 115 -2.58 3.59 0.49
N GLU A 116 -2.07 4.49 1.31
CA GLU A 116 -0.67 4.90 1.33
C GLU A 116 -0.12 4.66 2.74
N TYR A 117 0.99 3.93 2.82
CA TYR A 117 1.61 3.55 4.08
C TYR A 117 3.04 4.02 4.12
N ASN A 118 3.48 4.57 5.24
CA ASN A 118 4.85 4.99 5.44
C ASN A 118 5.50 4.22 6.59
N TYR A 119 6.82 4.08 6.48
CA TYR A 119 7.66 3.53 7.53
C TYR A 119 9.10 4.05 7.37
N LEU A 120 9.93 3.84 8.40
CA LEU A 120 11.36 4.13 8.33
C LEU A 120 12.10 2.84 7.98
N SER A 121 12.82 2.85 6.87
CA SER A 121 13.57 1.70 6.38
C SER A 121 14.85 1.51 7.17
N HIS A 122 15.01 0.35 7.81
CA HIS A 122 16.26 0.01 8.49
C HIS A 122 17.35 -0.38 7.48
N ALA A 123 16.94 -0.95 6.34
CA ALA A 123 17.87 -1.31 5.26
C ALA A 123 18.44 -0.10 4.50
N LEU A 124 17.84 1.08 4.65
CA LEU A 124 18.27 2.34 4.05
C LEU A 124 18.59 3.40 5.13
N ASP A 125 19.18 2.97 6.25
CA ASP A 125 19.68 3.87 7.31
C ASP A 125 18.64 4.85 7.88
N GLY A 126 17.40 4.36 8.06
CA GLY A 126 16.29 5.15 8.60
C GLY A 126 15.57 6.01 7.55
N THR A 127 15.85 5.83 6.26
CA THR A 127 15.20 6.59 5.18
C THR A 127 13.68 6.34 5.19
N PRO A 128 12.84 7.40 5.15
CA PRO A 128 11.40 7.25 5.00
C PRO A 128 11.02 6.62 3.67
N VAL A 129 10.23 5.55 3.73
CA VAL A 129 9.74 4.80 2.56
C VAL A 129 8.22 4.74 2.60
N SER A 130 7.60 4.86 1.43
CA SER A 130 6.15 4.79 1.26
C SER A 130 5.75 3.66 0.33
N TRP A 131 4.73 2.89 0.74
CA TRP A 131 3.97 2.01 -0.14
C TRP A 131 2.70 2.70 -0.60
N ILE A 132 2.56 2.90 -1.90
CA ILE A 132 1.39 3.48 -2.55
C ILE A 132 0.62 2.36 -3.23
N ALA A 133 -0.59 2.05 -2.75
CA ALA A 133 -1.43 1.01 -3.34
C ALA A 133 -2.43 1.61 -4.34
N ASN A 134 -2.47 1.02 -5.52
CA ASN A 134 -3.45 1.23 -6.57
C ASN A 134 -4.19 -0.11 -6.81
N SER A 135 -5.45 -0.16 -6.41
CA SER A 135 -6.23 -1.40 -6.38
C SER A 135 -7.41 -1.30 -7.34
N SER A 136 -7.52 -2.28 -8.23
CA SER A 136 -8.73 -2.57 -9.01
C SER A 136 -9.43 -3.83 -8.47
N LEU A 137 -10.56 -4.21 -9.05
CA LEU A 137 -11.28 -5.44 -8.66
C LEU A 137 -10.48 -6.73 -8.95
N LYS A 138 -9.52 -6.69 -9.89
CA LYS A 138 -8.75 -7.87 -10.33
C LYS A 138 -7.27 -7.79 -9.93
N VAL A 139 -6.67 -6.61 -10.08
CA VAL A 139 -5.24 -6.39 -9.93
C VAL A 139 -4.97 -5.34 -8.88
N TRP A 140 -4.09 -5.66 -7.94
CA TRP A 140 -3.60 -4.74 -6.92
C TRP A 140 -2.12 -4.49 -7.14
N ASP A 141 -1.79 -3.23 -7.40
CA ASP A 141 -0.43 -2.78 -7.58
C ASP A 141 0.01 -1.95 -6.38
N TYR A 142 1.16 -2.27 -5.83
CA TYR A 142 1.78 -1.58 -4.73
C TYR A 142 3.11 -1.05 -5.20
N VAL A 143 3.35 0.25 -5.10
CA VAL A 143 4.62 0.86 -5.47
C VAL A 143 5.32 1.33 -4.20
N CYS A 144 6.50 0.78 -3.94
CA CYS A 144 7.40 1.19 -2.88
C CYS A 144 8.31 2.29 -3.42
N VAL A 145 8.27 3.45 -2.79
CA VAL A 145 9.05 4.63 -3.18
C VAL A 145 9.80 5.19 -1.98
N ASN A 146 10.95 5.82 -2.24
CA ASN A 146 11.56 6.70 -1.26
C ASN A 146 10.63 7.92 -1.04
N SER A 147 10.18 8.18 0.19
CA SER A 147 9.20 9.24 0.44
C SER A 147 9.77 10.64 0.20
N ILE A 148 11.10 10.81 0.25
CA ILE A 148 11.78 12.10 0.05
C ILE A 148 12.05 12.33 -1.43
N THR A 149 12.73 11.40 -2.10
CA THR A 149 13.13 11.56 -3.51
C THR A 149 12.03 11.19 -4.50
N GLN A 150 10.98 10.50 -4.06
CA GLN A 150 9.92 9.89 -4.88
C GLN A 150 10.45 8.87 -5.90
N GLU A 151 11.68 8.40 -5.74
CA GLU A 151 12.27 7.38 -6.60
C GLU A 151 11.67 6.00 -6.30
N PRO A 152 11.31 5.20 -7.32
CA PRO A 152 10.78 3.87 -7.12
C PRO A 152 11.87 2.91 -6.64
N ILE A 153 11.56 2.14 -5.61
CA ILE A 153 12.41 1.08 -5.06
C ILE A 153 11.97 -0.27 -5.62
N ALA A 154 10.67 -0.54 -5.55
CA ALA A 154 10.07 -1.77 -6.03
C ALA A 154 8.58 -1.60 -6.33
N LYS A 155 8.03 -2.49 -7.15
CA LYS A 155 6.60 -2.67 -7.37
C LYS A 155 6.21 -4.09 -6.98
N PHE A 156 5.14 -4.25 -6.20
CA PHE A 156 4.49 -5.53 -5.98
C PHE A 156 3.15 -5.55 -6.70
N SER A 157 3.00 -6.43 -7.69
CA SER A 157 1.78 -6.56 -8.47
C SER A 157 1.11 -7.90 -8.17
N VAL A 158 -0.17 -7.86 -7.83
CA VAL A 158 -0.95 -9.01 -7.38
C VAL A 158 -2.18 -9.18 -8.26
N ASN A 159 -2.40 -10.39 -8.77
CA ASN A 159 -3.64 -10.77 -9.43
C ASN A 159 -4.48 -11.60 -8.46
N LEU A 160 -5.51 -10.99 -7.88
CA LEU A 160 -6.34 -11.63 -6.85
C LEU A 160 -7.09 -12.86 -7.35
N TRP A 161 -7.32 -12.96 -8.67
CA TRP A 161 -8.06 -14.07 -9.27
C TRP A 161 -7.14 -15.20 -9.72
N ALA A 162 -5.82 -15.04 -9.59
CA ALA A 162 -4.88 -16.08 -9.94
C ALA A 162 -4.88 -17.19 -8.86
N LEU A 163 -5.10 -18.43 -9.31
CA LEU A 163 -5.20 -19.58 -8.40
C LEU A 163 -3.83 -20.09 -7.92
N LYS A 164 -2.74 -19.81 -8.63
CA LYS A 164 -1.40 -20.36 -8.35
C LYS A 164 -0.33 -19.27 -8.16
N GLN A 165 -0.17 -18.40 -9.15
CA GLN A 165 0.78 -17.28 -9.10
C GLN A 165 0.04 -16.02 -8.67
N VAL A 166 0.16 -15.65 -7.40
CA VAL A 166 -0.63 -14.56 -6.81
C VAL A 166 -0.02 -13.20 -7.14
N GLY A 167 1.29 -13.10 -7.34
CA GLY A 167 1.90 -11.84 -7.73
C GLY A 167 3.38 -11.91 -8.05
N ASN A 168 3.97 -10.74 -8.32
CA ASN A 168 5.39 -10.57 -8.54
C ASN A 168 5.89 -9.27 -7.91
N PHE A 169 7.05 -9.32 -7.26
CA PHE A 169 7.85 -8.15 -6.95
C PHE A 169 8.77 -7.84 -8.13
N TYR A 170 8.85 -6.56 -8.48
CA TYR A 170 9.76 -6.02 -9.46
C TYR A 170 10.60 -4.96 -8.76
N PHE A 171 11.90 -5.18 -8.62
CA PHE A 171 12.80 -4.19 -8.06
C PHE A 171 13.33 -3.30 -9.18
N GLU A 172 13.60 -2.03 -8.89
CA GLU A 172 14.18 -1.13 -9.91
C GLU A 172 15.60 -1.56 -10.31
N LYS A 173 16.36 -2.08 -9.35
CA LYS A 173 17.75 -2.52 -9.54
C LYS A 173 17.83 -4.02 -9.88
N ARG A 174 18.98 -4.40 -10.47
CA ARG A 174 19.35 -5.82 -10.68
C ARG A 174 19.69 -6.50 -9.35
N GLU A 175 19.76 -7.82 -9.34
CA GLU A 175 20.05 -8.62 -8.14
C GLU A 175 21.30 -8.14 -7.38
N ASN A 176 22.43 -7.92 -8.07
CA ASN A 176 23.67 -7.43 -7.45
C ASN A 176 23.57 -6.01 -6.87
N GLY A 177 22.56 -5.23 -7.26
CA GLY A 177 22.31 -3.87 -6.79
C GLY A 177 21.25 -3.77 -5.69
N VAL A 178 20.65 -4.89 -5.27
CA VAL A 178 19.66 -4.95 -4.19
C VAL A 178 20.28 -5.71 -3.01
N PRO A 179 20.70 -5.01 -1.93
CA PRO A 179 21.15 -5.65 -0.72
C PRO A 179 20.09 -6.60 -0.16
N GLU A 180 20.52 -7.69 0.48
CA GLU A 180 19.61 -8.68 1.04
C GLU A 180 18.69 -8.09 2.11
N SER A 181 19.20 -7.18 2.96
CA SER A 181 18.40 -6.46 3.95
C SER A 181 17.25 -5.68 3.32
N LEU A 182 17.51 -4.98 2.22
CA LEU A 182 16.49 -4.22 1.48
C LEU A 182 15.49 -5.16 0.81
N ARG A 183 15.97 -6.26 0.22
CA ARG A 183 15.11 -7.28 -0.39
C ARG A 183 14.16 -7.89 0.64
N ASP A 184 14.68 -8.26 1.80
CA ASP A 184 13.89 -8.80 2.92
C ASP A 184 12.81 -7.79 3.34
N GLU A 185 13.23 -6.55 3.62
CA GLU A 185 12.33 -5.50 4.07
C GLU A 185 11.18 -5.24 3.08
N VAL A 186 11.49 -5.11 1.78
CA VAL A 186 10.49 -4.89 0.73
C VAL A 186 9.53 -6.08 0.61
N VAL A 187 10.03 -7.32 0.61
CA VAL A 187 9.18 -8.52 0.49
C VAL A 187 8.26 -8.64 1.69
N ILE A 188 8.79 -8.46 2.90
CA ILE A 188 8.04 -8.63 4.16
C ILE A 188 6.99 -7.54 4.32
N THR A 189 7.36 -6.27 4.08
CA THR A 189 6.42 -5.15 4.19
C THR A 189 5.35 -5.20 3.09
N GLY A 190 5.72 -5.52 1.85
CA GLY A 190 4.78 -5.64 0.73
C GLY A 190 3.75 -6.76 0.93
N LEU A 191 4.19 -7.94 1.38
CA LEU A 191 3.27 -9.04 1.69
C LEU A 191 2.42 -8.74 2.93
N THR A 192 2.99 -8.15 3.97
CA THR A 192 2.21 -7.76 5.16
C THR A 192 1.11 -6.77 4.78
N LEU A 193 1.43 -5.78 3.94
CA LEU A 193 0.47 -4.81 3.45
C LEU A 193 -0.64 -5.44 2.59
N LEU A 194 -0.32 -6.41 1.73
CA LEU A 194 -1.32 -7.17 0.98
C LEU A 194 -2.36 -7.78 1.93
N TYR A 195 -1.93 -8.49 2.97
CA TYR A 195 -2.86 -9.12 3.90
C TYR A 195 -3.64 -8.12 4.77
N VAL A 196 -3.01 -7.00 5.20
CA VAL A 196 -3.71 -5.89 5.87
C VAL A 196 -4.87 -5.39 4.99
N MET A 197 -4.62 -5.19 3.70
CA MET A 197 -5.65 -4.76 2.76
C MET A 197 -6.71 -5.82 2.47
N THR A 198 -6.32 -7.10 2.32
CA THR A 198 -7.26 -8.19 2.11
C THR A 198 -8.22 -8.33 3.30
N MET A 199 -7.72 -8.23 4.53
CA MET A 199 -8.56 -8.26 5.74
C MET A 199 -9.50 -7.05 5.80
N ARG A 200 -9.01 -5.85 5.43
CA ARG A 200 -9.83 -4.63 5.36
C ARG A 200 -11.00 -4.77 4.38
N MET A 201 -10.78 -5.36 3.21
CA MET A 201 -11.81 -5.49 2.18
C MET A 201 -12.85 -6.58 2.48
N ASN A 202 -12.46 -7.63 3.22
CA ASN A 202 -13.37 -8.70 3.62
C ASN A 202 -14.19 -8.39 4.88
N ASN A 203 -13.93 -7.26 5.57
CA ASN A 203 -14.68 -6.83 6.76
C ASN A 203 -15.45 -5.51 6.54
N PRO A 204 -16.55 -5.53 5.75
CA PRO A 204 -17.33 -4.33 5.43
C PRO A 204 -18.08 -3.72 6.63
N VAL A 205 -18.12 -4.38 7.79
CA VAL A 205 -18.72 -3.83 9.03
C VAL A 205 -17.99 -2.55 9.49
N HIS A 206 -16.75 -2.33 9.05
CA HIS A 206 -15.98 -1.10 9.29
C HIS A 206 -16.39 0.08 8.40
N LEU A 207 -17.06 -0.14 7.27
CA LEU A 207 -17.59 0.94 6.41
C LEU A 207 -18.85 1.56 7.03
N LEU A 208 -19.64 0.78 7.78
CA LEU A 208 -20.82 1.30 8.49
C LEU A 208 -20.43 2.07 9.74
N GLY A 209 -19.42 1.64 10.51
CA GLY A 209 -18.92 2.40 11.66
C GLY A 209 -18.29 3.75 11.29
N ALA A 210 -17.65 3.86 10.12
CA ALA A 210 -17.08 5.11 9.63
C ALA A 210 -18.12 6.10 9.08
N ALA A 211 -19.30 5.62 8.67
CA ALA A 211 -20.43 6.47 8.24
C ALA A 211 -21.22 7.06 9.43
N PHE A 212 -21.11 6.48 10.62
CA PHE A 212 -21.79 6.96 11.85
C PHE A 212 -20.84 7.58 12.89
N ALA A 213 -19.51 7.49 12.70
CA ALA A 213 -18.55 8.14 13.58
C ALA A 213 -18.42 9.64 13.26
N LYS A 214 -19.00 10.49 14.11
CA LYS A 214 -18.76 11.95 14.08
C LYS A 214 -17.25 12.21 14.20
N PRO A 215 -16.64 13.07 13.35
CA PRO A 215 -15.25 13.49 13.53
C PRO A 215 -15.14 14.23 14.86
N GLY A 216 -14.40 13.68 15.82
CA GLY A 216 -14.09 14.37 17.08
C GLY A 216 -13.14 15.52 16.80
N LYS A 217 -13.57 16.76 17.07
CA LYS A 217 -12.69 17.91 17.19
C LYS A 217 -11.88 17.76 18.49
N ALA A 218 -10.55 17.88 18.40
CA ALA A 218 -9.74 18.22 19.57
C ALA A 218 -9.75 19.75 19.69
N GLU A 219 -10.29 20.27 20.79
CA GLU A 219 -9.53 20.93 21.86
C GLU A 219 -10.53 21.67 22.78
N GLY A 220 -10.18 21.76 24.06
CA GLY A 220 -11.06 22.28 25.09
C GLY A 220 -11.33 23.78 24.95
N ASP A 221 -12.61 24.14 25.10
CA ASP A 221 -13.03 25.28 25.89
C ASP A 221 -14.52 25.12 26.23
N GLY A 222 -14.91 25.59 27.42
CA GLY A 222 -16.31 25.87 27.73
C GLY A 222 -17.12 24.75 28.37
N ALA A 223 -17.05 24.69 29.69
CA ALA A 223 -18.08 24.16 30.58
C ALA A 223 -19.53 24.38 30.08
N GLN A 224 -20.34 23.33 30.10
CA GLN A 224 -21.54 23.27 30.96
C GLN A 224 -22.22 21.91 30.78
N ALA A 225 -22.01 21.06 31.78
CA ALA A 225 -22.95 20.01 32.11
C ALA A 225 -24.22 20.67 32.66
N THR A 226 -25.30 20.64 31.88
CA THR A 226 -26.68 20.83 32.35
C THR A 226 -27.51 19.83 31.56
N VAL A 227 -27.68 18.62 32.08
CA VAL A 227 -28.92 18.19 32.73
C VAL A 227 -30.14 18.59 31.91
N LEU A 228 -30.77 17.61 31.27
CA LEU A 228 -32.22 17.44 31.19
C LEU A 228 -32.52 16.16 30.42
N GLN A 229 -32.44 15.03 31.14
CA GLN A 229 -33.31 13.91 30.85
C GLN A 229 -34.43 13.98 31.89
N ASP A 230 -35.65 13.94 31.37
CA ASP A 230 -36.85 13.47 32.05
C ASP A 230 -37.51 14.41 33.08
N VAL A 231 -38.55 15.14 32.64
CA VAL A 231 -39.87 15.17 33.30
C VAL A 231 -40.91 15.65 32.26
N ARG A 232 -42.06 14.97 32.24
CA ARG A 232 -43.40 15.42 31.78
C ARG A 232 -43.91 14.94 30.41
N GLU A 233 -44.17 13.64 30.32
CA GLU A 233 -45.54 13.22 30.00
C GLU A 233 -46.44 13.55 31.21
N THR A 234 -47.34 14.52 31.08
CA THR A 234 -48.75 14.45 31.49
C THR A 234 -49.41 15.82 31.45
N ASN A 235 -50.53 15.86 30.72
CA ASN A 235 -51.70 16.72 30.90
C ASN A 235 -51.61 18.21 30.56
N GLY A 236 -52.43 18.61 29.57
CA GLY A 236 -52.88 19.99 29.48
C GLY A 236 -53.40 20.46 28.12
N LYS A 237 -54.24 19.69 27.41
CA LYS A 237 -55.06 20.26 26.33
C LYS A 237 -56.39 20.72 26.94
N LEU A 238 -56.42 21.97 27.39
CA LEU A 238 -57.63 22.70 27.75
C LEU A 238 -57.70 23.93 26.82
N LYS A 239 -58.63 23.91 25.89
CA LYS A 239 -59.19 25.13 25.30
C LYS A 239 -60.71 24.99 25.30
N SER A 240 -61.33 25.70 26.23
CA SER A 240 -62.70 26.17 26.16
C SER A 240 -62.67 27.50 25.42
N THR A 241 -63.39 27.55 24.30
CA THR A 241 -64.38 28.57 23.89
C THR A 241 -64.88 28.16 22.53
#